data_AF-A0A4V1T4N4-F1
#
_entry.id   AF-A0A4V1T4N4-F1
#
_cell.length_a   1.000
_cell.length_b   1.000
_cell.length_c   1.000
_cell.angle_alpha   90.00
_cell.angle_beta   90.00
_cell.angle_gamma   90.00
#
_symmetry.space_group_name_H-M   'P 1'
#
loop_
_entity.id
_entity.type
_entity.pdbx_description
1 polymer ?
#
loop_
_entity_poly.entity_id
_entity_poly.type
_entity_poly.pdbx_seq_one_letter_code
_entity_poly.pdbx_strand_id
1 'polypeptide(L)'
;MRPTRIVLSRRAGFDLQAVSHAINGLSAHSVARPGPWGNPFSIDAVVEETGLDRAAAQAAAVARHARWMRGEIEPDRARPSVEKIRAELGGKNLACWCHEGTPCHVETLIKLAND
;
A
#
# COMPACT_ATOMS: atom_id res chain seq x y z
N MET A 1 -1.03 -16.24 -12.39
CA MET A 1 0.09 -15.35 -11.99
C MET A 1 -0.26 -14.74 -10.63
N ARG A 2 0.73 -14.48 -9.77
CA ARG A 2 0.50 -13.93 -8.42
C ARG A 2 0.82 -12.43 -8.41
N PRO A 3 -0.15 -11.55 -8.06
CA PRO A 3 0.12 -10.14 -7.82
C PRO A 3 1.24 -9.91 -6.81
N THR A 4 2.08 -8.91 -7.07
CA THR A 4 3.21 -8.56 -6.20
C THR A 4 3.28 -7.06 -5.95
N ARG A 5 4.08 -6.70 -4.93
CA ARG A 5 4.43 -5.32 -4.62
C ARG A 5 5.49 -4.82 -5.59
N ILE A 6 5.35 -3.57 -6.02
CA ILE A 6 6.35 -2.82 -6.79
C ILE A 6 6.75 -1.58 -5.99
N VAL A 7 8.06 -1.29 -5.93
CA VAL A 7 8.56 -0.02 -5.39
C VAL A 7 8.58 1.02 -6.52
N LEU A 8 7.87 2.13 -6.30
CA LEU A 8 7.86 3.26 -7.24
C LEU A 8 9.23 3.94 -7.29
N SER A 9 9.61 4.43 -8.47
CA SER A 9 10.86 5.13 -8.69
C SER A 9 10.64 6.47 -9.41
N ARG A 10 11.48 7.46 -9.07
CA ARG A 10 11.54 8.76 -9.77
C ARG A 10 12.65 8.81 -10.83
N ARG A 11 13.36 7.71 -11.07
CA ARG A 11 14.40 7.65 -12.09
C ARG A 11 13.79 7.98 -13.45
N ALA A 12 14.46 8.82 -14.23
CA ALA A 12 14.04 9.13 -15.59
C ALA A 12 13.86 7.84 -16.41
N GLY A 13 12.73 7.73 -17.11
CA GLY A 13 12.36 6.54 -17.87
C GLY A 13 11.71 5.41 -17.06
N PHE A 14 11.42 5.60 -15.78
CA PHE A 14 10.61 4.64 -15.02
C PHE A 14 9.18 4.58 -15.59
N ASP A 15 8.77 3.38 -16.00
CA ASP A 15 7.41 3.06 -16.42
C ASP A 15 6.86 1.93 -15.56
N LEU A 16 5.84 2.25 -14.75
CA LEU A 16 5.22 1.30 -13.83
C LEU A 16 4.59 0.10 -14.56
N GLN A 17 3.94 0.33 -15.71
CA GLN A 17 3.29 -0.76 -16.45
C GLN A 17 4.34 -1.66 -17.09
N ALA A 18 5.38 -1.08 -17.72
CA ALA A 18 6.46 -1.87 -18.29
C ALA A 18 7.15 -2.76 -17.24
N VAL A 19 7.44 -2.21 -16.06
CA VAL A 19 8.00 -2.98 -14.93
C VAL A 19 7.05 -4.09 -14.50
N SER A 20 5.76 -3.78 -14.35
CA SER A 20 4.74 -4.74 -13.93
C SER A 20 4.59 -5.91 -14.90
N HIS A 21 4.49 -5.60 -16.20
CA HIS A 21 4.39 -6.62 -17.24
C HIS A 21 5.66 -7.48 -17.32
N ALA A 22 6.84 -6.89 -17.12
CA ALA A 22 8.10 -7.64 -17.10
C ALA A 22 8.20 -8.62 -15.91
N ILE A 23 7.59 -8.30 -14.76
CA ILE A 23 7.63 -9.15 -13.57
C ILE A 23 6.78 -10.42 -13.77
N ASN A 24 5.52 -10.26 -14.19
CA ASN A 24 4.58 -11.37 -14.24
C ASN A 24 3.43 -11.17 -15.24
N GLY A 25 3.57 -10.27 -16.20
CA GLY A 25 2.56 -9.99 -17.23
C GLY A 25 1.33 -9.21 -16.75
N LEU A 26 1.16 -8.97 -15.45
CA LEU A 26 0.01 -8.23 -14.91
C LEU A 26 0.18 -6.72 -15.08
N SER A 27 -0.93 -5.99 -15.16
CA SER A 27 -0.92 -4.53 -15.02
C SER A 27 -0.67 -4.14 -13.56
N ALA A 28 -0.23 -2.91 -13.34
CA ALA A 28 -0.02 -2.36 -12.00
C ALA A 28 -0.95 -1.19 -11.66
N HIS A 29 -1.22 -1.01 -10.37
CA HIS A 29 -1.91 0.17 -9.85
C HIS A 29 -1.12 0.80 -8.71
N SER A 30 -0.95 2.12 -8.74
CA SER A 30 -0.33 2.85 -7.63
C SER A 30 -1.34 2.98 -6.49
N VAL A 31 -0.92 2.57 -5.29
CA VAL A 31 -1.69 2.74 -4.05
C VAL A 31 -1.00 3.71 -3.09
N ALA A 32 -0.04 4.49 -3.61
CA ALA A 32 0.60 5.58 -2.88
C ALA A 32 -0.37 6.73 -2.60
N ARG A 33 0.06 7.65 -1.73
CA ARG A 33 -0.62 8.93 -1.52
C ARG A 33 -0.21 9.96 -2.59
N PRO A 34 -1.09 10.94 -2.91
CA PRO A 34 -2.49 11.05 -2.49
C PRO A 34 -3.37 10.05 -3.26
N GLY A 35 -4.44 9.54 -2.64
CA GLY A 35 -5.37 8.63 -3.31
C GLY A 35 -6.16 7.74 -2.35
N PRO A 36 -7.27 7.12 -2.81
CA PRO A 36 -8.20 6.35 -2.01
C PRO A 36 -7.59 5.08 -1.37
N TRP A 37 -6.46 4.62 -1.89
CA TRP A 37 -5.74 3.41 -1.45
C TRP A 37 -4.53 3.68 -0.57
N GLY A 38 -4.13 4.94 -0.41
CA GLY A 38 -2.96 5.30 0.40
C GLY A 38 -3.23 5.19 1.90
N ASN A 39 -2.21 4.78 2.66
CA ASN A 39 -2.29 4.68 4.11
C ASN A 39 -2.57 6.04 4.78
N PRO A 40 -3.69 6.22 5.52
CA PRO A 40 -3.98 7.47 6.23
C PRO A 40 -3.03 7.72 7.41
N PHE A 41 -2.43 6.68 7.97
CA PHE A 41 -1.45 6.80 9.05
C PHE A 41 -0.07 7.09 8.46
N SER A 42 0.38 8.35 8.49
CA SER A 42 1.73 8.72 8.01
C SER A 42 2.79 8.31 9.02
N ILE A 43 3.97 7.90 8.53
CA ILE A 43 5.13 7.58 9.38
C ILE A 43 5.44 8.77 10.29
N ASP A 44 5.43 9.99 9.74
CA ASP A 44 5.76 11.21 10.50
C ASP A 44 4.76 11.47 11.64
N ALA A 45 3.44 11.32 11.38
CA ALA A 45 2.44 11.48 12.44
C ALA A 45 2.57 10.38 13.51
N VAL A 46 2.91 9.15 13.13
CA VAL A 46 3.17 8.08 14.10
C VAL A 46 4.42 8.40 14.94
N VAL A 47 5.50 8.92 14.32
CA VAL A 47 6.70 9.36 15.06
C VAL A 47 6.32 10.45 16.07
N GLU A 48 5.58 11.47 15.64
CA GLU A 48 5.14 12.57 16.50
C GLU A 48 4.26 12.10 17.67
N GLU A 49 3.31 11.20 17.41
CA GLU A 49 2.39 10.68 18.42
C GLU A 49 3.07 9.75 19.44
N THR A 50 4.04 8.94 19.00
CA THR A 50 4.54 7.80 19.79
C THR A 50 5.98 7.95 20.26
N GLY A 51 6.76 8.86 19.68
CA GLY A 51 8.20 8.98 19.93
C GLY A 51 9.05 7.82 19.38
N LEU A 52 8.46 6.90 18.60
CA LEU A 52 9.17 5.81 17.96
C LEU A 52 10.17 6.31 16.91
N ASP A 53 11.24 5.54 16.67
CA ASP A 53 12.07 5.76 15.49
C ASP A 53 11.27 5.52 14.19
N ARG A 54 11.81 5.96 13.05
CA ARG A 54 11.10 5.88 11.77
C ARG A 54 10.79 4.44 11.33
N ALA A 55 11.63 3.47 11.65
CA ALA A 55 11.42 2.08 11.24
C ALA A 55 10.28 1.44 12.05
N ALA A 56 10.29 1.63 13.36
CA ALA A 56 9.21 1.21 14.24
C ALA A 56 7.90 1.94 13.94
N ALA A 57 7.96 3.25 13.66
CA ALA A 57 6.80 4.04 13.26
C ALA A 57 6.22 3.58 11.91
N GLN A 58 7.05 3.17 10.95
CA GLN A 58 6.59 2.59 9.69
C GLN A 58 5.84 1.27 9.91
N ALA A 59 6.39 0.38 10.73
CA ALA A 59 5.71 -0.87 11.09
C ALA A 59 4.36 -0.59 11.79
N ALA A 60 4.34 0.35 12.73
CA ALA A 60 3.12 0.76 13.43
C ALA A 60 2.08 1.40 12.48
N ALA A 61 2.49 2.24 11.54
CA ALA A 61 1.61 2.81 10.53
C ALA A 61 0.98 1.73 9.62
N VAL A 62 1.75 0.72 9.24
CA VAL A 62 1.25 -0.43 8.45
C VAL A 62 0.30 -1.29 9.27
N ALA A 63 0.62 -1.54 10.55
CA ALA A 63 -0.26 -2.27 11.45
C ALA A 63 -1.61 -1.53 11.65
N ARG A 64 -1.58 -0.21 11.86
CA ARG A 64 -2.80 0.62 11.93
C ARG A 64 -3.60 0.56 10.63
N HIS A 65 -2.95 0.60 9.47
CA HIS A 65 -3.64 0.41 8.19
C HIS A 65 -4.37 -0.94 8.11
N ALA A 66 -3.72 -2.02 8.54
CA ALA A 66 -4.34 -3.34 8.55
C ALA A 66 -5.54 -3.42 9.50
N ARG A 67 -5.45 -2.80 10.68
CA ARG A 67 -6.56 -2.67 11.65
C ARG A 67 -7.70 -1.83 11.09
N TRP A 68 -7.37 -0.72 10.42
CA TRP A 68 -8.33 0.11 9.70
C TRP A 68 -9.05 -0.74 8.66
N MET A 69 -8.36 -1.44 7.76
CA MET A 69 -9.01 -2.30 6.76
C MET A 69 -9.94 -3.38 7.34
N ARG A 70 -9.71 -3.83 8.58
CA ARG A 70 -10.58 -4.76 9.32
C ARG A 70 -11.72 -4.10 10.09
N GLY A 71 -11.81 -2.77 10.10
CA GLY A 71 -12.83 -2.01 10.82
C GLY A 71 -12.59 -1.92 12.34
N GLU A 72 -11.37 -2.19 12.81
CA GLU A 72 -11.04 -2.14 14.24
C GLU A 72 -10.76 -0.70 14.73
N ILE A 73 -10.31 0.17 13.82
CA ILE A 73 -10.05 1.58 14.07
C ILE A 73 -10.53 2.36 12.86
N GLU A 74 -11.06 3.56 13.07
CA GLU A 74 -11.49 4.45 12.00
C GLU A 74 -10.84 5.82 12.21
N PRO A 75 -9.91 6.26 11.34
CA PRO A 75 -9.42 7.63 11.33
C PRO A 75 -10.50 8.56 10.75
N ASP A 76 -10.19 9.85 10.59
CA ASP A 76 -11.03 10.81 9.85
C ASP A 76 -10.97 10.56 8.33
N ARG A 77 -11.26 9.33 7.94
CA ARG A 77 -11.31 8.85 6.56
C ARG A 77 -12.05 7.53 6.51
N ALA A 78 -13.16 7.51 5.77
CA ALA A 78 -13.93 6.31 5.54
C ALA A 78 -13.09 5.22 4.87
N ARG A 79 -13.16 4.01 5.44
CA ARG A 79 -12.55 2.81 4.89
C ARG A 79 -13.18 2.39 3.55
N PRO A 80 -12.38 1.97 2.55
CA PRO A 80 -12.95 1.36 1.35
C PRO A 80 -13.55 -0.02 1.66
N SER A 81 -14.65 -0.38 0.99
CA SER A 81 -15.20 -1.74 1.08
C SER A 81 -14.28 -2.76 0.42
N VAL A 82 -14.33 -4.01 0.89
CA VAL A 82 -13.57 -5.12 0.29
C VAL A 82 -14.00 -5.34 -1.16
N GLU A 83 -15.29 -5.17 -1.47
CA GLU A 83 -15.83 -5.25 -2.83
C GLU A 83 -15.17 -4.22 -3.76
N LYS A 84 -15.03 -2.97 -3.30
CA LYS A 84 -14.35 -1.92 -4.08
C LYS A 84 -12.87 -2.22 -4.26
N ILE A 85 -12.20 -2.72 -3.22
CA ILE A 85 -10.79 -3.15 -3.28
C ILE A 85 -10.63 -4.25 -4.35
N ARG A 86 -11.46 -5.29 -4.31
CA ARG A 86 -11.41 -6.39 -5.30
C ARG A 86 -11.72 -5.91 -6.71
N ALA A 87 -12.73 -5.07 -6.89
CA ALA A 87 -13.12 -4.55 -8.20
C ALA A 87 -12.02 -3.69 -8.84
N GLU A 88 -11.35 -2.83 -8.06
CA GLU A 88 -10.38 -1.88 -8.61
C GLU A 88 -8.93 -2.39 -8.59
N LEU A 89 -8.56 -3.25 -7.65
CA LEU A 89 -7.18 -3.70 -7.43
C LEU A 89 -6.96 -5.20 -7.71
N GLY A 90 -8.04 -5.99 -7.85
CA GLY A 90 -7.95 -7.43 -8.10
C GLY A 90 -7.16 -7.74 -9.38
N GLY A 91 -6.28 -8.74 -9.30
CA GLY A 91 -5.46 -9.19 -10.42
C GLY A 91 -4.35 -8.23 -10.85
N LYS A 92 -4.05 -7.17 -10.08
CA LYS A 92 -3.01 -6.17 -10.41
C LYS A 92 -1.85 -6.22 -9.44
N ASN A 93 -0.63 -6.00 -9.93
CA ASN A 93 0.48 -5.65 -9.07
C ASN A 93 0.20 -4.27 -8.42
N LEU A 94 0.62 -4.07 -7.17
CA LEU A 94 0.35 -2.83 -6.45
C LEU A 94 1.64 -2.10 -6.12
N ALA A 95 1.66 -0.78 -6.30
CA ALA A 95 2.87 0.02 -6.20
C ALA A 95 2.82 1.09 -5.11
N CYS A 96 3.91 1.26 -4.38
CA CYS A 96 4.08 2.28 -3.34
C CYS A 96 5.53 2.78 -3.29
N TRP A 97 5.78 3.88 -2.58
CA TRP A 97 7.11 4.48 -2.40
C TRP A 97 7.94 3.86 -1.27
N CYS A 98 7.36 3.00 -0.43
CA CYS A 98 8.11 2.35 0.66
C CYS A 98 9.26 1.51 0.07
N HIS A 99 10.45 1.65 0.64
CA HIS A 99 11.64 0.92 0.22
C HIS A 99 11.44 -0.60 0.29
N GLU A 100 12.10 -1.34 -0.60
CA GLU A 100 12.07 -2.81 -0.58
C GLU A 100 12.58 -3.36 0.77
N GLY A 101 12.04 -4.48 1.22
CA GLY A 101 12.39 -5.06 2.53
C GLY A 101 11.82 -4.31 3.76
N THR A 102 11.18 -3.15 3.59
CA THR A 102 10.49 -2.45 4.69
C THR A 102 8.98 -2.72 4.69
N PRO A 103 8.30 -2.66 5.86
CA PRO A 103 6.85 -2.88 5.94
C PRO A 103 6.07 -1.93 5.02
N CYS A 104 5.05 -2.41 4.31
CA CYS A 104 4.19 -1.55 3.51
C CYS A 104 2.71 -1.97 3.64
N HIS A 105 1.82 -1.07 3.26
CA HIS A 105 0.38 -1.33 3.26
C HIS A 105 -0.06 -2.11 2.02
N VAL A 106 0.79 -2.18 0.99
CA VAL A 106 0.55 -2.91 -0.26
C VAL A 106 0.25 -4.38 0.01
N GLU A 107 0.97 -5.02 0.93
CA GLU A 107 0.79 -6.43 1.27
C GLU A 107 -0.62 -6.69 1.82
N THR A 108 -1.15 -5.76 2.62
CA THR A 108 -2.54 -5.80 3.09
C THR A 108 -3.52 -5.71 1.93
N LEU A 109 -3.30 -4.76 1.01
CA LEU A 109 -4.20 -4.53 -0.12
C LEU A 109 -4.16 -5.66 -1.15
N ILE A 110 -2.98 -6.22 -1.45
CA ILE A 110 -2.85 -7.38 -2.34
C ILE A 110 -3.66 -8.55 -1.79
N LYS A 111 -3.55 -8.81 -0.48
CA LYS A 111 -4.30 -9.86 0.18
C LYS A 111 -5.81 -9.62 0.05
N LEU A 112 -6.29 -8.45 0.43
CA LEU A 112 -7.72 -8.11 0.38
C LEU A 112 -8.30 -8.11 -1.04
N ALA A 113 -7.49 -7.80 -2.06
CA ALA A 113 -7.93 -7.73 -3.44
C ALA A 113 -8.01 -9.09 -4.14
N ASN A 114 -7.32 -10.13 -3.63
CA ASN A 114 -7.15 -11.41 -4.33
C ASN A 114 -7.54 -12.65 -3.50
N ASP A 115 -7.75 -12.51 -2.19
CA ASP A 115 -8.46 -13.48 -1.35
C ASP A 115 -9.97 -13.18 -1.37
#